data_AF-A0AA42B838-F1
#
_entry.id   AF-A0AA42B838-F1
#
_cell.length_a   1.000
_cell.length_b   1.000
_cell.length_c   1.000
_cell.angle_alpha   90.00
_cell.angle_beta   90.00
_cell.angle_gamma   90.00
#
_symmetry.space_group_name_H-M   'P 1'
#
loop_
_entity.id
_entity.type
_entity.pdbx_description
1 polymer ?
#
loop_
_entity_poly.entity_id
_entity_poly.type
_entity_poly.pdbx_seq_one_letter_code
_entity_poly.pdbx_strand_id
1 'polypeptide(L)' 'MTRLFLIPILLCVMWWLFLQHHKLTIKQGAKGFYLILGFCGAFAVFLTTVMWLLQ' A
#
# COMPACT_ATOMS: atom_id res chain seq x y z
N MET A 1 3.03 5.88 19.70
CA MET A 1 4.02 5.47 18.68
C MET A 1 3.52 4.35 17.73
N THR A 2 2.22 4.20 17.48
CA THR A 2 1.67 3.04 16.74
C THR A 2 0.70 3.38 15.59
N ARG A 3 0.59 4.66 15.20
CA ARG A 3 -0.43 5.10 14.22
C ARG A 3 -0.03 4.90 12.75
N LEU A 4 1.25 4.74 12.46
CA LEU A 4 1.75 4.57 11.08
C LEU A 4 1.46 3.18 10.49
N PHE A 5 1.19 2.18 11.33
CA PHE A 5 0.88 0.82 10.89
C PHE A 5 -0.58 0.63 10.46
N LEU A 6 -1.45 1.59 10.80
CA LEU A 6 -2.88 1.54 10.42
C LEU A 6 -3.10 1.87 8.94
N ILE A 7 -2.23 2.71 8.35
CA ILE A 7 -2.33 3.15 6.96
C ILE A 7 -2.31 1.97 5.97
N PRO A 8 -1.33 1.04 6.03
CA PRO A 8 -1.31 -0.10 5.10
C PRO A 8 -2.49 -1.06 5.33
N ILE A 9 -2.93 -1.25 6.58
CA ILE A 9 -4.09 -2.06 6.90
C ILE A 9 -5.36 -1.46 6.30
N LEU A 10 -5.57 -0.15 6.45
CA LEU A 10 -6.72 0.55 5.91
C LEU A 10 -6.74 0.53 4.37
N LEU A 11 -5.57 0.65 3.73
CA LEU A 11 -5.42 0.54 2.27
C LEU A 11 -5.74 -0.88 1.77
N CYS A 12 -5.27 -1.92 2.46
CA CYS A 12 -5.60 -3.31 2.15
C CYS A 12 -7.10 -3.59 2.28
N VAL A 13 -7.75 -3.07 3.34
CA VAL A 13 -9.19 -3.23 3.56
C VAL A 13 -10.02 -2.50 2.50
N MET A 14 -9.66 -1.27 2.12
CA MET A 14 -10.32 -0.56 1.02
C MET A 14 -10.22 -1.32 -0.30
N TRP A 15 -9.04 -1.87 -0.62
CA TRP A 15 -8.84 -2.63 -1.86
C TRP A 15 -9.64 -3.93 -1.87
N TRP A 16 -9.70 -4.62 -0.72
CA TRP A 16 -10.53 -5.81 -0.54
C TRP A 16 -12.02 -5.53 -0.76
N LEU A 17 -12.53 -4.44 -0.18
CA LEU A 17 -13.91 -3.98 -0.40
C LEU A 17 -14.17 -3.66 -1.88
N PHE A 18 -13.22 -3.04 -2.56
CA PHE A 18 -13.33 -2.74 -3.98
C PHE A 18 -13.40 -4.01 -4.86
N LEU A 19 -12.57 -5.02 -4.57
CA LEU A 19 -12.66 -6.33 -5.24
C LEU A 19 -14.03 -6.99 -5.02
N GLN A 20 -14.51 -6.99 -3.77
CA GLN A 20 -15.80 -7.61 -3.44
C GLN A 20 -16.96 -6.91 -4.15
N HIS A 21 -16.96 -5.58 -4.18
CA HIS A 21 -18.02 -4.80 -4.82
C HIS A 21 -18.06 -5.03 -6.34
N HIS A 22 -16.90 -5.29 -6.96
CA HIS A 22 -16.79 -5.62 -8.38
C HIS A 22 -16.87 -7.12 -8.68
N LYS A 23 -17.05 -8.00 -7.69
CA LYS A 23 -17.02 -9.47 -7.81
C LYS A 23 -15.77 -9.99 -8.55
N LEU A 24 -14.65 -9.28 -8.44
CA LEU A 24 -13.40 -9.67 -9.07
C LEU A 24 -12.69 -10.71 -8.20
N THR A 25 -12.15 -11.76 -8.82
CA THR A 25 -11.41 -12.79 -8.10
C THR A 25 -10.11 -12.21 -7.54
N ILE A 26 -9.63 -12.72 -6.41
CA ILE A 26 -8.36 -12.31 -5.77
C ILE A 26 -7.18 -12.29 -6.78
N LYS A 27 -7.16 -13.23 -7.74
CA LYS A 27 -6.17 -13.28 -8.82
C LYS A 27 -6.17 -12.05 -9.73
N GLN A 28 -7.34 -11.44 -9.99
CA GLN A 28 -7.45 -10.23 -10.81
C GLN A 28 -7.11 -8.96 -10.02
N GLY A 29 -7.47 -8.91 -8.74
CA GLY A 29 -7.17 -7.76 -7.89
C GLY A 29 -5.76 -7.75 -7.26
N ALA A 30 -4.96 -8.80 -7.47
CA ALA A 30 -3.54 -8.83 -7.13
C ALA A 30 -2.79 -7.61 -7.66
N LYS A 31 -3.19 -7.09 -8.83
CA LYS A 31 -2.60 -5.89 -9.43
C LYS A 31 -2.63 -4.67 -8.51
N GLY A 32 -3.67 -4.48 -7.70
CA GLY A 32 -3.69 -3.36 -6.77
C GLY A 32 -3.09 -3.65 -5.41
N PHE A 33 -2.99 -4.92 -5.01
CA PHE A 33 -2.09 -5.28 -3.91
C PHE A 33 -0.64 -4.92 -4.26
N TYR A 34 -0.20 -5.21 -5.49
CA TYR A 34 1.10 -4.75 -6.01
C TYR A 34 1.21 -3.23 -6.05
N LEU A 35 0.12 -2.52 -6.33
CA LEU A 35 0.10 -1.05 -6.35
C LEU A 35 0.23 -0.48 -4.93
N ILE A 36 -0.43 -1.07 -3.94
CA ILE A 36 -0.29 -0.71 -2.52
C ILE A 36 1.12 -1.02 -2.01
N LEU A 37 1.64 -2.20 -2.32
CA LEU A 37 3.01 -2.60 -2.01
C LEU A 37 4.02 -1.67 -2.68
N GLY A 38 3.81 -1.35 -3.95
CA GLY A 38 4.63 -0.43 -4.72
C GLY A 38 4.57 0.99 -4.16
N PHE A 39 3.40 1.46 -3.74
CA PHE A 39 3.23 2.78 -3.13
C PHE A 39 3.92 2.84 -1.76
N CYS A 40 3.71 1.87 -0.88
CA CYS A 40 4.41 1.77 0.40
C CYS A 40 5.93 1.64 0.22
N GLY A 41 6.38 0.81 -0.72
CA GLY A 41 7.79 0.63 -1.05
C GLY A 41 8.43 1.90 -1.63
N ALA A 42 7.74 2.56 -2.57
CA ALA A 42 8.18 3.83 -3.15
C ALA A 42 8.27 4.92 -2.08
N PHE A 43 7.30 4.99 -1.16
CA PHE A 43 7.31 5.95 -0.06
C PHE A 43 8.46 5.67 0.92
N ALA A 44 8.73 4.40 1.23
CA ALA A 44 9.86 4.00 2.06
C ALA A 44 11.20 4.36 1.42
N VAL A 45 11.37 4.06 0.12
CA VAL A 45 12.56 4.44 -0.64
C VAL A 45 12.70 5.96 -0.67
N PHE A 46 11.63 6.70 -0.99
CA PHE A 46 11.63 8.16 -1.01
C PHE A 46 12.06 8.76 0.33
N LEU A 47 11.48 8.31 1.45
CA LEU A 47 11.86 8.76 2.78
C LEU A 47 13.32 8.44 3.11
N THR A 48 13.80 7.24 2.74
CA THR A 48 15.19 6.83 2.94
C THR A 48 16.16 7.70 2.12
N THR A 49 15.84 7.97 0.85
CA THR A 49 16.62 8.84 -0.03
C THR A 49 16.66 10.27 0.48
N VAL A 50 15.53 10.80 0.95
CA VAL A 50 15.48 12.16 1.53
C VAL A 50 16.32 12.23 2.82
N MET A 51 16.25 11.24 3.70
CA MET A 51 17.12 11.22 4.89
C MET A 51 18.60 11.12 4.53
N TRP A 52 18.95 10.30 3.53
CA TRP A 52 20.33 10.17 3.08
C TRP A 52 20.87 11.45 2.44
N LEU A 53 20.02 12.15 1.67
CA LEU A 53 20.38 13.42 1.03
C LEU A 53 20.47 14.59 2.02
N LEU A 54 19.70 14.53 3.11
CA LEU A 54 19.66 15.56 4.15
C LEU A 54 20.74 15.36 5.23
N GLN A 55 21.43 14.22 5.23
CA GLN A 55 22.58 13.93 6.10
C GLN A 55 23.85 14.63 5.59
#